data_AF-A0A934M2W7-F1
#
_entry.id   AF-A0A934M2W7-F1
#
_cell.length_a   1.000
_cell.length_b   1.000
_cell.length_c   1.000
_cell.angle_alpha   90.00
_cell.angle_beta   90.00
_cell.angle_gamma   90.00
#
_symmetry.space_group_name_H-M   'P 1'
#
loop_
_entity.id
_entity.type
_entity.pdbx_description
1 polymer ?
#
loop_
_entity_poly.entity_id
_entity_poly.type
_entity_poly.pdbx_seq_one_letter_code
_entity_poly.pdbx_strand_id
1 'polypeptide(L)'
;MLFRQNFYSRTAAVNYAVKYALKPNPAFRYFQLNQNVGGDCANFISQCLLAGGAPMIHNSSNPWWYNNKSTSNTNDDSWSVSWAVAHSLYWFLRINQESKKPGAKGLEVDNIRLVEPGDLVFFEDNKGVKFHSAIVTSISNGIPLISHHTFEALNIPYYSSWPAAKQRFLKITV
;
A
#
# COMPACT_ATOMS: atom_id res chain seq x y z
N MET A 1 17.24 -21.03 -15.73
CA MET A 1 16.77 -19.88 -14.93
C MET A 1 15.42 -20.28 -14.35
N LEU A 2 15.36 -20.63 -13.06
CA LEU A 2 14.12 -21.06 -12.42
C LEU A 2 13.26 -19.83 -12.16
N PHE A 3 12.15 -19.67 -12.88
CA PHE A 3 11.10 -18.72 -12.52
C PHE A 3 10.50 -19.20 -11.20
N ARG A 4 10.97 -18.68 -10.08
CA ARG A 4 10.29 -18.85 -8.80
C ARG A 4 8.97 -18.11 -8.94
N GLN A 5 7.89 -18.85 -9.13
CA GLN A 5 6.54 -18.33 -9.12
C GLN A 5 6.27 -17.85 -7.69
N ASN A 6 6.64 -16.61 -7.38
CA ASN A 6 6.37 -16.00 -6.09
C ASN A 6 4.86 -15.74 -6.04
N PHE A 7 4.12 -16.71 -5.52
CA PHE A 7 2.72 -16.50 -5.17
C PHE A 7 2.65 -15.40 -4.12
N TYR A 8 1.84 -14.38 -4.39
CA TYR A 8 1.60 -13.30 -3.44
C TYR A 8 0.90 -13.85 -2.19
N SER A 9 1.46 -13.59 -1.02
CA SER A 9 0.93 -13.98 0.28
C SER A 9 0.30 -12.77 0.98
N ARG A 10 -1.04 -12.74 0.97
CA ARG A 10 -1.83 -11.75 1.71
C ARG A 10 -1.50 -11.77 3.20
N THR A 11 -1.32 -12.96 3.76
CA THR A 11 -0.92 -13.15 5.17
C THR A 11 0.45 -12.52 5.45
N ALA A 12 1.43 -12.66 4.56
CA ALA A 12 2.73 -12.04 4.75
C ALA A 12 2.65 -10.50 4.69
N ALA A 13 1.85 -9.94 3.79
CA ALA A 13 1.59 -8.51 3.73
C ALA A 13 0.92 -8.00 5.03
N VAL A 14 -0.09 -8.71 5.54
CA VAL A 14 -0.76 -8.37 6.81
C VAL A 14 0.20 -8.49 8.00
N ASN A 15 1.01 -9.56 8.07
CA ASN A 15 1.99 -9.73 9.14
C ASN A 15 3.05 -8.62 9.14
N TYR A 16 3.49 -8.20 7.95
CA TYR A 16 4.36 -7.05 7.81
C TYR A 16 3.68 -5.79 8.34
N ALA A 17 2.43 -5.54 7.94
CA ALA A 17 1.68 -4.38 8.38
C ALA A 17 1.53 -4.36 9.90
N VAL A 18 1.10 -5.45 10.52
CA VAL A 18 0.94 -5.56 11.98
C VAL A 18 2.27 -5.34 12.72
N LYS A 19 3.37 -5.86 12.17
CA LYS A 19 4.70 -5.70 12.78
C LYS A 19 5.18 -4.26 12.78
N TYR A 20 4.95 -3.53 11.68
CA TYR A 20 5.56 -2.22 11.47
C TYR A 20 4.61 -1.04 11.66
N ALA A 21 3.28 -1.24 11.71
CA ALA A 21 2.27 -0.18 11.78
C ALA A 21 2.53 0.93 12.83
N LEU A 22 3.16 0.57 13.96
CA LEU A 22 3.47 1.47 15.07
C LEU A 22 4.94 1.90 15.14
N LYS A 23 5.79 1.36 14.26
CA LYS A 23 7.22 1.65 14.21
C LYS A 23 7.77 1.43 12.79
N PRO A 24 8.28 2.46 12.11
CA PRO A 24 8.84 2.33 10.76
C PRO A 24 9.91 1.25 10.66
N ASN A 25 9.92 0.53 9.54
CA ASN A 25 10.97 -0.45 9.26
C ASN A 25 12.27 0.28 8.88
N PRO A 26 13.38 0.15 9.63
CA PRO A 26 14.63 0.85 9.35
C PRO A 26 15.30 0.43 8.03
N ALA A 27 14.85 -0.65 7.39
CA ALA A 27 15.33 -1.06 6.07
C ALA A 27 14.80 -0.19 4.92
N PHE A 28 13.85 0.71 5.20
CA PHE A 28 13.25 1.62 4.24
C PHE A 28 13.31 3.05 4.77
N ARG A 29 13.44 4.01 3.85
CA ARG A 29 13.32 5.42 4.16
C ARG A 29 11.93 5.70 4.72
N TYR A 30 11.90 6.44 5.82
CA TYR A 30 10.66 6.90 6.44
C TYR A 30 10.32 8.32 6.00
N PHE A 31 9.08 8.55 5.57
CA PHE A 31 8.60 9.87 5.15
C PHE A 31 7.73 10.50 6.24
N GLN A 32 8.36 11.30 7.11
CA GLN A 32 7.66 12.02 8.18
C GLN A 32 6.59 12.96 7.62
N LEU A 33 5.45 13.04 8.31
CA LEU A 33 4.38 13.98 8.01
C LEU A 33 4.80 15.40 8.43
N ASN A 34 4.79 16.36 7.49
CA ASN A 34 5.14 17.75 7.78
C ASN A 34 3.96 18.68 7.45
N GLN A 35 3.29 19.22 8.47
CA GLN A 35 2.24 20.25 8.32
C GLN A 35 1.18 19.92 7.24
N ASN A 36 0.72 18.67 7.18
CA ASN A 36 -0.23 18.11 6.19
C ASN A 36 0.33 17.89 4.77
N VAL A 37 1.65 18.01 4.58
CA VAL A 37 2.35 17.65 3.34
C VAL A 37 3.22 16.42 3.59
N GLY A 38 3.12 15.44 2.69
CA GLY A 38 3.82 14.17 2.81
C GLY A 38 3.10 13.16 3.70
N GLY A 39 3.85 12.14 4.14
CA GLY A 39 3.34 11.03 4.92
C GLY A 39 3.79 9.68 4.35
N ASP A 40 4.04 8.73 5.25
CA ASP A 40 4.63 7.44 4.92
C ASP A 40 3.59 6.41 4.43
N CYS A 41 2.33 6.81 4.26
CA CYS A 41 1.23 5.87 3.96
C CYS A 41 1.51 4.99 2.74
N ALA A 42 1.75 5.56 1.56
CA ALA A 42 1.95 4.78 0.34
C ALA A 42 3.27 3.99 0.38
N ASN A 43 4.31 4.55 1.00
CA ASN A 43 5.57 3.85 1.22
C ASN A 43 5.36 2.59 2.09
N PHE A 44 4.65 2.72 3.20
CA PHE A 44 4.29 1.61 4.09
C PHE A 44 3.46 0.55 3.36
N ILE A 45 2.46 0.96 2.58
CA ILE A 45 1.64 0.03 1.79
C ILE A 45 2.48 -0.68 0.74
N SER A 46 3.39 0.02 0.07
CA SER A 46 4.31 -0.60 -0.88
C SER A 46 5.24 -1.62 -0.20
N GLN A 47 5.71 -1.34 1.02
CA GLN A 47 6.46 -2.31 1.82
C GLN A 47 5.60 -3.54 2.16
N CYS A 48 4.33 -3.37 2.52
CA CYS A 48 3.40 -4.49 2.78
C CYS A 48 3.23 -5.36 1.53
N LEU A 49 3.01 -4.75 0.35
CA LEU A 49 2.89 -5.47 -0.92
C LEU A 49 4.18 -6.23 -1.26
N LEU A 50 5.33 -5.60 -1.06
CA LEU A 50 6.64 -6.23 -1.28
C LEU A 50 6.86 -7.42 -0.33
N ALA A 51 6.52 -7.27 0.95
CA ALA A 51 6.61 -8.35 1.94
C ALA A 51 5.63 -9.49 1.64
N GLY A 52 4.50 -9.17 0.99
CA GLY A 52 3.60 -10.15 0.39
C GLY A 52 4.18 -10.88 -0.83
N GLY A 53 5.31 -10.44 -1.37
CA GLY A 53 5.98 -11.06 -2.52
C GLY A 53 5.62 -10.45 -3.88
N ALA A 54 4.96 -9.29 -3.92
CA ALA A 54 4.70 -8.59 -5.18
C ALA A 54 6.03 -8.20 -5.86
N PRO A 55 6.25 -8.54 -7.14
CA PRO A 55 7.49 -8.18 -7.83
C PRO A 55 7.53 -6.69 -8.14
N MET A 56 8.69 -6.07 -7.91
CA MET A 56 8.95 -4.69 -8.31
C MET A 56 9.03 -4.56 -9.83
N ILE A 57 8.61 -3.40 -10.35
CA ILE A 57 8.52 -3.07 -11.77
C ILE A 57 9.35 -1.81 -12.06
N HIS A 58 10.57 -1.95 -12.59
CA HIS A 58 11.50 -0.82 -12.81
C HIS A 58 11.36 -0.12 -14.16
N ASN A 59 11.38 -0.90 -15.26
CA ASN A 59 11.47 -0.38 -16.64
C ASN A 59 10.11 -0.50 -17.36
N SER A 60 9.12 0.24 -16.87
CA SER A 60 7.74 0.20 -17.37
C SER A 60 7.18 1.61 -17.50
N SER A 61 6.18 1.80 -18.36
CA SER A 61 5.36 3.02 -18.40
C SER A 61 4.53 3.22 -17.11
N ASN A 62 4.42 2.17 -16.30
CA ASN A 62 3.76 2.17 -14.99
C ASN A 62 4.69 1.52 -13.96
N PRO A 63 5.79 2.19 -13.55
CA PRO A 63 6.78 1.61 -12.65
C PRO A 63 6.24 1.52 -11.23
N TRP A 64 6.78 0.61 -10.42
CA TRP A 64 6.58 0.50 -8.96
C TRP A 64 7.78 -0.20 -8.35
N TRP A 65 8.68 0.54 -7.69
CA TRP A 65 9.93 -0.01 -7.19
C TRP A 65 10.55 0.83 -6.08
N TYR A 66 11.42 0.18 -5.31
CA TYR A 66 12.29 0.76 -4.31
C TYR A 66 13.69 0.19 -4.46
N ASN A 67 14.71 1.03 -4.29
CA ASN A 67 16.10 0.62 -4.34
C ASN A 67 16.85 1.17 -3.13
N ASN A 68 17.21 0.26 -2.22
CA ASN A 68 18.01 0.54 -1.02
C ASN A 68 19.53 0.47 -1.26
N LYS A 69 19.94 0.35 -2.53
CA LYS A 69 21.33 0.18 -2.97
C LYS A 69 22.07 -0.99 -2.31
N SER A 70 21.33 -1.97 -1.81
CA SER A 70 21.86 -3.08 -1.01
C SER A 70 22.63 -2.64 0.23
N THR A 71 22.27 -1.50 0.82
CA THR A 71 22.86 -1.01 2.07
C THR A 71 21.80 -0.83 3.15
N SER A 72 22.24 -0.64 4.40
CA SER A 72 21.36 -0.26 5.51
C SER A 72 21.17 1.25 5.64
N ASN A 73 21.86 2.06 4.83
CA ASN A 73 21.70 3.51 4.83
C ASN A 73 20.56 3.89 3.89
N THR A 74 19.53 4.54 4.42
CA THR A 74 18.33 4.90 3.64
C THR A 74 18.40 6.30 3.03
N ASN A 75 19.47 7.05 3.30
CA ASN A 75 19.57 8.46 2.90
C ASN A 75 19.71 8.64 1.39
N ASP A 76 20.32 7.67 0.72
CA ASP A 76 20.59 7.68 -0.71
C ASP A 76 19.74 6.68 -1.50
N ASP A 77 18.71 6.14 -0.85
CA ASP A 77 17.68 5.30 -1.48
C ASP A 77 16.93 6.06 -2.58
N SER A 78 16.37 5.30 -3.51
CA SER A 78 15.56 5.83 -4.61
C SER A 78 14.31 4.97 -4.81
N TRP A 79 13.25 5.56 -5.36
CA TRP A 79 11.96 4.90 -5.55
C TRP A 79 11.17 5.53 -6.70
N SER A 80 10.18 4.81 -7.22
CA SER A 80 9.21 5.38 -8.17
C SER A 80 8.15 6.24 -7.47
N VAL A 81 7.53 7.17 -8.18
CA VAL A 81 6.44 8.01 -7.62
C VAL A 81 5.29 7.15 -7.06
N SER A 82 4.91 6.10 -7.78
CA SER A 82 3.91 5.10 -7.35
C SER A 82 4.27 4.31 -6.10
N TRP A 83 5.54 4.25 -5.71
CA TRP A 83 5.93 3.58 -4.47
C TRP A 83 5.57 4.44 -3.24
N ALA A 84 5.73 5.77 -3.34
CA ALA A 84 5.66 6.67 -2.20
C ALA A 84 4.47 7.65 -2.23
N VAL A 85 3.68 7.71 -3.31
CA VAL A 85 2.54 8.63 -3.44
C VAL A 85 1.23 7.87 -3.61
N ALA A 86 0.27 8.09 -2.71
CA ALA A 86 -1.01 7.35 -2.66
C ALA A 86 -1.79 7.40 -3.98
N HIS A 87 -1.87 8.58 -4.61
CA HIS A 87 -2.53 8.75 -5.90
C HIS A 87 -1.89 7.91 -7.00
N SER A 88 -0.57 7.92 -7.08
CA SER A 88 0.17 7.15 -8.09
C SER A 88 0.16 5.65 -7.80
N LEU A 89 0.17 5.23 -6.53
CA LEU A 89 0.04 3.82 -6.15
C LEU A 89 -1.34 3.26 -6.53
N TYR A 90 -2.41 4.01 -6.26
CA TYR A 90 -3.77 3.65 -6.65
C TYR A 90 -3.87 3.37 -8.16
N TRP A 91 -3.38 4.32 -8.98
CA TRP A 91 -3.43 4.16 -10.43
C TRP A 91 -2.50 3.08 -10.94
N PHE A 92 -1.33 2.88 -10.31
CA PHE A 92 -0.46 1.77 -10.63
C PHE A 92 -1.21 0.43 -10.56
N LEU A 93 -1.89 0.18 -9.44
CA LEU A 93 -2.66 -1.05 -9.19
C LEU A 93 -3.84 -1.21 -10.16
N ARG A 94 -4.60 -0.13 -10.38
CA ARG A 94 -5.77 -0.13 -11.26
C ARG A 94 -5.41 -0.35 -12.73
N ILE A 95 -4.40 0.36 -13.22
CA ILE A 95 -3.91 0.21 -14.60
C ILE A 95 -3.35 -1.19 -14.82
N ASN A 96 -2.61 -1.74 -13.84
CA ASN A 96 -2.12 -3.11 -13.94
C ASN A 96 -3.25 -4.13 -13.99
N GLN A 97 -4.32 -3.94 -13.20
CA GLN A 97 -5.52 -4.78 -13.22
C GLN A 97 -6.20 -4.75 -14.59
N GLU A 98 -6.49 -3.56 -15.11
CA GLU A 98 -7.22 -3.34 -16.37
C GLU A 98 -6.42 -3.85 -17.58
N SER A 99 -5.12 -3.57 -17.60
CA SER A 99 -4.21 -3.97 -18.69
C SER A 99 -3.63 -5.37 -18.52
N LYS A 100 -4.01 -6.11 -17.47
CA LYS A 100 -3.49 -7.45 -17.13
C LYS A 100 -1.94 -7.51 -17.11
N LYS A 101 -1.30 -6.45 -16.62
CA LYS A 101 0.17 -6.35 -16.51
C LYS A 101 0.70 -7.25 -15.39
N PRO A 102 1.96 -7.73 -15.46
CA PRO A 102 2.59 -8.45 -14.35
C PRO A 102 2.77 -7.55 -13.11
N GLY A 103 2.84 -8.16 -11.94
CA GLY A 103 3.01 -7.47 -10.66
C GLY A 103 1.70 -7.23 -9.92
N ALA A 104 1.75 -6.40 -8.88
CA ALA A 104 0.58 -6.10 -8.07
C ALA A 104 -0.50 -5.39 -8.89
N LYS A 105 -1.76 -5.82 -8.69
CA LYS A 105 -2.97 -5.27 -9.30
C LYS A 105 -4.00 -5.01 -8.21
N GLY A 106 -4.96 -4.15 -8.51
CA GLY A 106 -6.06 -3.85 -7.61
C GLY A 106 -7.38 -3.80 -8.37
N LEU A 107 -8.32 -4.64 -7.95
CA LEU A 107 -9.71 -4.58 -8.40
C LEU A 107 -10.51 -3.73 -7.41
N GLU A 108 -11.01 -2.58 -7.86
CA GLU A 108 -11.91 -1.78 -7.01
C GLU A 108 -13.23 -2.53 -6.76
N VAL A 109 -13.71 -2.49 -5.52
CA VAL A 109 -14.99 -3.08 -5.12
C VAL A 109 -15.86 -2.06 -4.40
N ASP A 110 -17.13 -1.99 -4.79
CA ASP A 110 -18.11 -1.09 -4.19
C ASP A 110 -18.77 -1.67 -2.93
N ASN A 111 -18.67 -2.98 -2.74
CA ASN A 111 -19.23 -3.66 -1.58
C ASN A 111 -18.14 -3.97 -0.55
N ILE A 112 -18.16 -3.25 0.57
CA ILE A 112 -17.21 -3.42 1.68
C ILE A 112 -17.18 -4.85 2.25
N ARG A 113 -18.27 -5.62 2.11
CA ARG A 113 -18.32 -7.02 2.57
C ARG A 113 -17.45 -7.96 1.75
N LEU A 114 -17.00 -7.55 0.57
CA LEU A 114 -16.06 -8.31 -0.27
C LEU A 114 -14.61 -8.10 0.15
N VAL A 115 -14.34 -7.15 1.07
CA VAL A 115 -12.99 -6.79 1.49
C VAL A 115 -12.46 -7.80 2.50
N GLU A 116 -11.20 -8.18 2.34
CA GLU A 116 -10.52 -9.16 3.19
C GLU A 116 -9.17 -8.62 3.68
N PRO A 117 -8.61 -9.16 4.78
CA PRO A 117 -7.25 -8.81 5.20
C PRO A 117 -6.25 -8.96 4.06
N GLY A 118 -5.40 -7.95 3.89
CA GLY A 118 -4.48 -7.80 2.76
C GLY A 118 -5.00 -6.95 1.59
N ASP A 119 -6.28 -6.58 1.61
CA ASP A 119 -6.83 -5.58 0.68
C ASP A 119 -6.46 -4.17 1.12
N LEU A 120 -6.52 -3.23 0.18
CA LEU A 120 -6.16 -1.84 0.43
C LEU A 120 -7.39 -0.95 0.46
N VAL A 121 -7.28 0.15 1.20
CA VAL A 121 -8.21 1.27 1.14
C VAL A 121 -7.46 2.54 0.79
N PHE A 122 -8.02 3.31 -0.15
CA PHE A 122 -7.53 4.63 -0.51
C PHE A 122 -8.58 5.69 -0.15
N PHE A 123 -8.12 6.79 0.44
CA PHE A 123 -8.98 7.89 0.86
C PHE A 123 -8.92 8.99 -0.20
N GLU A 124 -10.08 9.39 -0.70
CA GLU A 124 -10.25 10.30 -1.82
C GLU A 124 -10.86 11.63 -1.35
N ASP A 125 -10.31 12.75 -1.81
CA ASP A 125 -10.85 14.08 -1.58
C ASP A 125 -12.00 14.42 -2.56
N ASN A 126 -12.62 15.60 -2.40
CA ASN A 126 -13.70 16.05 -3.28
C ASN A 126 -13.28 16.31 -4.73
N LYS A 127 -11.96 16.34 -5.02
CA LYS A 127 -11.40 16.53 -6.36
C LYS A 127 -10.99 15.21 -7.01
N GLY A 128 -11.23 14.07 -6.34
CA GLY A 128 -10.86 12.76 -6.84
C GLY A 128 -9.40 12.38 -6.57
N VAL A 129 -8.66 13.15 -5.76
CA VAL A 129 -7.26 12.88 -5.40
C VAL A 129 -7.21 11.88 -4.25
N LYS A 130 -6.47 10.79 -4.44
CA LYS A 130 -6.23 9.78 -3.41
C LYS A 130 -5.06 10.28 -2.58
N PHE A 131 -5.37 10.83 -1.41
CA PHE A 131 -4.39 11.53 -0.58
C PHE A 131 -3.82 10.63 0.53
N HIS A 132 -4.50 9.55 0.88
CA HIS A 132 -4.05 8.61 1.90
C HIS A 132 -4.34 7.16 1.50
N SER A 133 -3.55 6.23 2.05
CA SER A 133 -3.68 4.79 1.79
C SER A 133 -3.47 3.98 3.06
N ALA A 134 -4.18 2.86 3.18
CA ALA A 134 -4.06 1.93 4.30
C ALA A 134 -4.29 0.49 3.84
N ILE A 135 -3.85 -0.47 4.65
CA ILE A 135 -4.06 -1.91 4.43
C ILE A 135 -5.05 -2.44 5.45
N VAL A 136 -5.98 -3.27 5.01
CA VAL A 136 -6.90 -4.00 5.89
C VAL A 136 -6.13 -5.11 6.57
N THR A 137 -6.05 -5.05 7.90
CA THR A 137 -5.28 -6.01 8.72
C THR A 137 -6.15 -7.02 9.43
N SER A 138 -7.42 -6.69 9.68
CA SER A 138 -8.40 -7.62 10.24
C SER A 138 -9.84 -7.17 9.96
N ILE A 139 -10.81 -8.06 10.16
CA ILE A 139 -12.25 -7.74 10.12
C ILE A 139 -12.82 -7.98 11.52
N SER A 140 -13.57 -7.02 12.06
CA SER A 140 -14.27 -7.15 13.35
C SER A 140 -15.74 -6.81 13.16
N ASN A 141 -16.65 -7.73 13.47
CA ASN A 141 -18.10 -7.55 13.30
C ASN A 141 -18.51 -7.05 11.89
N GLY A 142 -17.82 -7.53 10.84
CA GLY A 142 -18.05 -7.12 9.47
C GLY A 142 -17.45 -5.75 9.09
N ILE A 143 -16.74 -5.09 10.02
CA ILE A 143 -16.06 -3.81 9.81
C ILE A 143 -14.57 -4.08 9.52
N PRO A 144 -14.04 -3.61 8.37
CA PRO A 144 -12.61 -3.63 8.12
C PRO A 144 -11.84 -2.73 9.10
N LEU A 145 -10.84 -3.32 9.75
CA LEU A 145 -9.83 -2.60 10.52
C LEU A 145 -8.58 -2.44 9.67
N ILE A 146 -7.99 -1.26 9.71
CA ILE A 146 -6.88 -0.86 8.85
C ILE A 146 -5.66 -0.45 9.65
N SER A 147 -4.50 -0.53 9.00
CA SER A 147 -3.23 -0.06 9.53
C SER A 147 -2.50 0.82 8.51
N HIS A 148 -1.79 1.86 8.96
CA HIS A 148 -1.06 2.81 8.09
C HIS A 148 -0.03 3.67 8.85
N HIS A 149 0.89 4.33 8.13
CA HIS A 149 2.00 5.12 8.70
C HIS A 149 1.91 6.65 8.58
N THR A 150 0.72 7.26 8.47
CA THR A 150 0.66 8.74 8.53
C THR A 150 0.70 9.27 9.96
N PHE A 151 0.02 8.58 10.88
CA PHE A 151 0.07 8.83 12.33
C PHE A 151 0.25 7.54 13.12
N GLU A 152 0.83 6.51 12.48
CA GLU A 152 1.15 5.20 13.09
C GLU A 152 -0.08 4.53 13.73
N ALA A 153 -0.91 3.90 12.90
CA ALA A 153 -2.16 3.28 13.31
C ALA A 153 -2.15 1.77 13.07
N LEU A 154 -2.59 1.00 14.07
CA LEU A 154 -2.75 -0.45 14.02
C LEU A 154 -4.21 -0.82 14.33
N ASN A 155 -4.86 -1.56 13.43
CA ASN A 155 -6.21 -2.12 13.60
C ASN A 155 -7.28 -1.09 14.04
N ILE A 156 -7.25 0.11 13.47
CA ILE A 156 -8.32 1.10 13.69
C ILE A 156 -9.47 0.87 12.70
N PRO A 157 -10.73 1.18 13.04
CA PRO A 157 -11.81 1.17 12.06
C PRO A 157 -11.49 2.09 10.88
N TYR A 158 -11.78 1.66 9.65
CA TYR A 158 -11.40 2.43 8.46
C TYR A 158 -11.96 3.87 8.44
N TYR A 159 -13.15 4.07 9.00
CA TYR A 159 -13.82 5.38 9.09
C TYR A 159 -13.22 6.29 10.18
N SER A 160 -12.35 5.79 11.04
CA SER A 160 -11.68 6.55 12.11
C SER A 160 -10.31 7.11 11.70
N SER A 161 -9.88 6.91 10.44
CA SER A 161 -8.55 7.30 9.97
C SER A 161 -8.44 8.76 9.53
N TRP A 162 -8.81 9.07 8.29
CA TRP A 162 -8.85 10.43 7.75
C TRP A 162 -10.25 10.78 7.28
N PRO A 163 -10.74 12.02 7.55
CA PRO A 163 -11.92 12.53 6.88
C PRO A 163 -11.67 12.53 5.37
N ALA A 164 -12.49 11.78 4.62
CA ALA A 164 -12.39 11.70 3.18
C ALA A 164 -13.78 11.83 2.58
N ALA A 165 -13.84 12.37 1.36
CA ALA A 165 -15.09 12.43 0.61
C ALA A 165 -15.58 11.03 0.29
N LYS A 166 -14.65 10.13 -0.06
CA LYS A 166 -14.93 8.73 -0.38
C LYS A 166 -13.77 7.82 0.03
N GLN A 167 -14.08 6.57 0.35
CA GLN A 167 -13.10 5.49 0.50
C GLN A 167 -13.21 4.52 -0.68
N ARG A 168 -12.06 4.14 -1.23
CA ARG A 168 -11.93 3.24 -2.39
C ARG A 168 -11.28 1.95 -1.93
N PHE A 169 -12.03 0.85 -1.91
CA PHE A 169 -11.50 -0.45 -1.50
C PHE A 169 -10.99 -1.20 -2.72
N LEU A 170 -9.74 -1.65 -2.67
CA LEU A 170 -9.10 -2.41 -3.73
C LEU A 170 -8.79 -3.82 -3.25
N LYS A 171 -9.40 -4.81 -3.91
CA LYS A 171 -8.99 -6.20 -3.78
C LYS A 171 -7.66 -6.43 -4.48
N ILE A 172 -6.66 -6.83 -3.71
CA ILE A 172 -5.32 -7.08 -4.26
C ILE A 172 -5.28 -8.43 -4.94
N THR A 173 -4.97 -8.39 -6.23
CA THR A 173 -4.73 -9.56 -7.08
C THR A 173 -3.32 -9.41 -7.64
N VAL A 174 -2.52 -10.47 -7.64
CA VAL A 174 -1.14 -10.45 -8.19
C VAL A 174 -1.06 -11.51 -9.27
#